data_AF-A0A0Q6A4F0-F1
#
_entry.id   AF-A0A0Q6A4F0-F1
#
_cell.length_a   1.000
_cell.length_b   1.000
_cell.length_c   1.000
_cell.angle_alpha   90.00
_cell.angle_beta   90.00
_cell.angle_gamma   90.00
#
_symmetry.space_group_name_H-M   'P 1'
#
loop_
_entity.id
_entity.type
_entity.pdbx_description
1 polymer ?
#
loop_
_entity_poly.entity_id
_entity_poly.type
_entity_poly.pdbx_seq_one_letter_code
_entity_poly.pdbx_strand_id
1 'polypeptide(L)'
;MINPPETSRSGRQSFFYNPTFLFFIGLLSVLFFGICFAFGLKKLFDKKPGIVLNEKGIFDNSSGQSIGLIPWVDIEEVAVVSINSNKFIVIRVNNPQDYLDRAKNRFTRKSMAINYKWYGSPIAISAHSLKIRHKDLYELLVNNIKEYRINKN
;
A
#
# COMPACT_ATOMS: atom_id res chain seq x y z
N MET A 1 -65.50 20.92 8.54
CA MET A 1 -64.80 19.65 8.84
C MET A 1 -63.46 19.71 8.13
N ILE A 2 -62.36 19.74 8.87
CA ILE A 2 -61.00 19.86 8.32
C ILE A 2 -60.46 18.44 8.15
N ASN A 3 -60.14 18.04 6.92
CA ASN A 3 -59.47 16.77 6.66
C ASN A 3 -58.05 16.80 7.25
N PRO A 4 -57.59 15.75 7.97
CA PRO A 4 -56.24 15.72 8.48
C PRO A 4 -55.22 15.65 7.32
N PRO A 5 -54.01 16.22 7.48
CA PRO A 5 -53.01 16.23 6.43
C PRO A 5 -52.49 14.81 6.17
N GLU A 6 -52.52 14.40 4.91
CA GLU A 6 -51.91 13.15 4.46
C GLU A 6 -50.39 13.20 4.71
N THR A 7 -49.91 12.42 5.68
CA THR A 7 -48.47 12.23 5.88
C THR A 7 -47.94 11.28 4.81
N SER A 8 -47.46 11.81 3.70
CA SER A 8 -46.76 11.05 2.64
C SER A 8 -45.35 10.62 3.09
N ARG A 9 -45.29 9.70 4.07
CA ARG A 9 -44.05 9.00 4.43
C ARG A 9 -43.90 7.73 3.60
N SER A 10 -43.74 7.84 2.29
CA SER A 10 -43.61 6.67 1.41
C SER A 10 -42.67 6.92 0.23
N GLY A 11 -41.40 7.21 0.52
CA GLY A 11 -40.36 7.31 -0.52
C GLY A 11 -39.02 6.66 -0.17
N ARG A 12 -38.86 6.12 1.05
CA ARG A 12 -37.56 5.64 1.55
C ARG A 12 -37.53 4.16 1.95
N GLN A 13 -38.60 3.40 1.67
CA GLN A 13 -38.82 2.08 2.28
C GLN A 13 -38.76 0.85 1.34
N SER A 14 -38.34 0.93 0.06
CA SER A 14 -38.46 -0.25 -0.83
C SER A 14 -37.19 -1.10 -1.03
N PHE A 15 -36.00 -0.65 -0.64
CA PHE A 15 -34.75 -1.39 -0.96
C PHE A 15 -34.41 -2.51 0.05
N PHE A 16 -34.85 -2.40 1.31
CA PHE A 16 -34.46 -3.30 2.41
C PHE A 16 -35.52 -4.37 2.76
N TYR A 17 -36.56 -4.55 1.95
CA TYR A 17 -37.68 -5.46 2.27
C TYR A 17 -37.55 -6.87 1.69
N ASN A 18 -36.53 -7.16 0.88
CA ASN A 18 -36.33 -8.50 0.34
C ASN A 18 -35.43 -9.33 1.28
N PRO A 19 -35.97 -10.30 2.05
CA PRO A 19 -35.19 -11.06 3.02
C PRO A 19 -34.09 -11.90 2.37
N THR A 20 -34.30 -12.37 1.15
CA THR A 20 -33.29 -13.12 0.38
C THR A 20 -32.12 -12.22 0.00
N PHE A 21 -32.39 -10.99 -0.42
CA PHE A 21 -31.34 -10.00 -0.72
C PHE A 21 -30.51 -9.65 0.52
N LEU A 22 -31.17 -9.43 1.66
CA LEU A 22 -30.50 -9.18 2.93
C LEU A 22 -29.65 -10.38 3.38
N PHE A 23 -30.12 -11.60 3.16
CA PHE A 23 -29.35 -12.80 3.47
C PHE A 23 -28.05 -12.87 2.64
N PHE A 24 -28.13 -12.65 1.32
CA PHE A 24 -26.94 -12.67 0.47
C PHE A 24 -25.95 -11.55 0.79
N ILE A 25 -26.42 -10.34 1.08
CA ILE A 25 -25.52 -9.24 1.45
C ILE A 25 -24.86 -9.50 2.80
N GLY A 26 -25.60 -10.07 3.76
CA GLY A 26 -25.07 -10.50 5.04
C GLY A 26 -24.02 -11.60 4.89
N LEU A 27 -24.31 -12.63 4.09
CA LEU A 27 -23.38 -13.71 3.80
C LEU A 27 -22.09 -13.18 3.13
N LEU A 28 -22.23 -12.33 2.12
CA LEU A 28 -21.09 -11.71 1.43
C LEU A 28 -20.26 -10.84 2.39
N SER A 29 -20.92 -10.11 3.29
CA SER A 29 -20.25 -9.30 4.31
C SER A 29 -19.46 -10.18 5.28
N VAL A 30 -20.07 -11.24 5.82
CA VAL A 30 -19.41 -12.17 6.74
C VAL A 30 -18.21 -12.83 6.08
N LEU A 31 -18.33 -13.28 4.83
CA LEU A 31 -17.23 -13.86 4.08
C LEU A 31 -16.10 -12.84 3.86
N PHE A 32 -16.42 -11.63 3.43
CA PHE A 32 -15.45 -10.56 3.21
C PHE A 32 -14.71 -10.19 4.50
N PHE A 33 -15.44 -9.87 5.57
CA PHE A 33 -14.85 -9.48 6.85
C PHE A 33 -14.14 -10.65 7.53
N GLY A 34 -14.62 -11.89 7.38
CA GLY A 34 -13.94 -13.08 7.87
C GLY A 34 -12.57 -13.29 7.20
N ILE A 35 -12.49 -13.11 5.87
CA ILE A 35 -11.23 -13.15 5.13
C ILE A 35 -10.30 -12.02 5.60
N CYS A 36 -10.79 -10.78 5.66
CA CYS A 36 -10.01 -9.63 6.14
C CYS A 36 -9.48 -9.85 7.55
N PHE A 37 -10.30 -10.39 8.45
CA PHE A 37 -9.92 -10.69 9.83
C PHE A 37 -8.82 -11.74 9.91
N ALA A 38 -8.93 -12.84 9.15
CA ALA A 38 -7.88 -13.86 9.07
C ALA A 38 -6.54 -13.29 8.56
N PHE A 39 -6.58 -12.43 7.53
CA PHE A 39 -5.38 -11.73 7.04
C PHE A 39 -4.80 -10.77 8.09
N GLY A 40 -5.66 -10.02 8.78
CA GLY A 40 -5.26 -9.11 9.86
C GLY A 40 -4.57 -9.84 11.01
N LEU A 41 -5.14 -10.96 11.48
CA LEU A 41 -4.54 -11.82 12.49
C LEU A 41 -3.18 -12.35 12.05
N LYS A 42 -3.07 -12.89 10.83
CA LYS A 42 -1.80 -13.37 10.29
C LYS A 42 -0.73 -12.27 10.28
N LYS A 43 -1.11 -11.03 9.93
CA LYS A 43 -0.19 -9.89 9.91
C LYS A 43 0.20 -9.41 11.32
N LEU A 44 -0.70 -9.53 12.30
CA LEU A 44 -0.41 -9.18 13.69
C LEU A 44 0.69 -10.05 14.30
N PHE A 45 0.75 -11.34 13.93
CA PHE A 45 1.79 -12.26 14.37
C PHE A 45 3.04 -12.26 13.46
N ASP A 46 3.05 -11.49 12.38
CA ASP A 46 4.20 -11.37 11.47
C ASP A 46 5.29 -10.48 12.09
N LYS A 47 6.38 -11.11 12.53
CA LYS A 47 7.54 -10.41 13.12
C LYS A 47 8.58 -9.98 12.08
N LYS A 48 8.30 -10.15 10.77
CA LYS A 48 9.26 -9.80 9.73
C LYS A 48 9.50 -8.28 9.74
N PRO A 49 10.77 -7.83 9.71
CA PRO A 49 11.07 -6.42 9.57
C PRO A 49 10.47 -5.88 8.27
N GLY A 50 9.78 -4.74 8.37
CA GLY A 50 9.11 -4.13 7.22
C GLY A 50 10.10 -3.64 6.16
N ILE A 51 11.30 -3.21 6.55
CA ILE A 51 12.40 -2.91 5.62
C ILE A 51 13.67 -3.54 6.19
N VAL A 52 14.45 -4.20 5.33
CA VAL A 52 15.77 -4.73 5.66
C VAL A 52 16.80 -4.07 4.75
N LEU A 53 17.81 -3.48 5.35
CA LEU A 53 18.98 -2.94 4.66
C LEU A 53 20.14 -3.90 4.90
N ASN A 54 20.84 -4.29 3.84
CA ASN A 54 22.06 -5.09 3.95
C ASN A 54 23.05 -4.70 2.86
N GLU A 55 24.21 -5.36 2.80
CA GLU A 55 25.27 -5.07 1.83
C GLU A 55 24.83 -5.17 0.36
N LYS A 56 23.78 -5.97 0.07
CA LYS A 56 23.28 -6.16 -1.30
C LYS A 56 22.32 -5.07 -1.73
N GLY A 57 21.53 -4.52 -0.80
CA GLY A 57 20.50 -3.53 -1.12
C GLY A 57 19.39 -3.41 -0.08
N ILE A 58 18.24 -2.95 -0.56
CA ILE A 58 17.02 -2.74 0.22
C ILE A 58 16.06 -3.90 -0.05
N PHE A 59 15.51 -4.51 0.98
CA PHE A 59 14.35 -5.40 0.89
C PHE A 59 13.14 -4.72 1.51
N ASP A 60 12.11 -4.48 0.69
CA ASP A 60 10.84 -3.94 1.15
C ASP A 60 9.81 -5.06 1.39
N ASN A 61 9.38 -5.18 2.65
CA ASN A 61 8.28 -6.02 3.13
C ASN A 61 7.18 -5.18 3.82
N SER A 62 7.27 -3.84 3.74
CA SER A 62 6.42 -2.88 4.46
C SER A 62 5.03 -2.79 3.84
N SER A 63 4.94 -3.12 2.55
CA SER A 63 3.71 -3.26 1.80
C SER A 63 3.37 -4.73 1.56
N GLY A 64 2.09 -5.03 1.28
CA GLY A 64 1.68 -6.37 0.82
C GLY A 64 2.29 -6.76 -0.54
N GLN A 65 3.09 -5.86 -1.14
CA GLN A 65 3.77 -6.02 -2.41
C GLN A 65 5.23 -6.35 -2.13
N SER A 66 5.55 -7.64 -2.11
CA SER A 66 6.95 -8.08 -1.98
C SER A 66 7.63 -7.91 -3.34
N ILE A 67 8.20 -6.71 -3.57
CA ILE A 67 8.97 -6.38 -4.77
C ILE A 67 10.28 -7.17 -4.80
N GLY A 68 10.87 -7.47 -3.63
CA GLY A 68 12.11 -8.23 -3.46
C GLY A 68 13.32 -7.32 -3.23
N LEU A 69 14.52 -7.82 -3.55
CA LEU A 69 15.77 -7.04 -3.41
C LEU A 69 15.81 -5.89 -4.42
N ILE A 70 16.13 -4.70 -3.95
CA ILE A 70 16.46 -3.52 -4.73
C ILE A 70 17.97 -3.29 -4.53
N PRO A 71 18.82 -3.69 -5.48
CA PRO A 71 20.26 -3.59 -5.32
C PRO A 71 20.72 -2.13 -5.19
N TRP A 72 21.72 -1.85 -4.35
CA TRP A 72 22.24 -0.49 -4.19
C TRP A 72 22.74 0.13 -5.50
N VAL A 73 23.35 -0.68 -6.36
CA VAL A 73 23.83 -0.32 -7.71
C VAL A 73 22.73 0.23 -8.60
N ASP A 74 21.49 -0.20 -8.40
CA ASP A 74 20.37 0.18 -9.23
C ASP A 74 19.63 1.43 -8.71
N ILE A 75 19.99 1.90 -7.52
CA ILE A 75 19.35 3.06 -6.89
C ILE A 75 20.05 4.35 -7.34
N GLU A 76 19.31 5.16 -8.09
CA GLU A 76 19.75 6.47 -8.56
C GLU A 76 19.66 7.51 -7.43
N GLU A 77 18.49 7.60 -6.79
CA GLU A 77 18.26 8.51 -5.67
C GLU A 77 17.11 8.04 -4.79
N VAL A 78 17.07 8.59 -3.57
CA VAL A 78 15.92 8.47 -2.67
C VAL A 78 15.31 9.85 -2.53
N ALA A 79 14.05 9.97 -2.91
CA ALA A 79 13.29 11.21 -2.90
C ALA A 79 12.09 11.11 -1.95
N VAL A 80 11.54 12.26 -1.55
CA VAL A 80 10.28 12.34 -0.81
C VAL A 80 9.24 13.01 -1.69
N VAL A 81 8.12 12.34 -1.91
CA VAL A 81 6.98 12.88 -2.66
C VAL A 81 5.76 12.95 -1.76
N SER A 82 5.00 14.05 -1.84
CA SER A 82 3.79 14.27 -1.04
C SER A 82 2.57 14.32 -1.94
N ILE A 83 1.60 13.41 -1.73
CA ILE A 83 0.33 13.36 -2.46
C ILE A 83 -0.82 13.23 -1.46
N ASN A 84 -1.84 14.08 -1.59
CA ASN A 84 -3.04 14.07 -0.72
C ASN A 84 -2.68 14.05 0.77
N SER A 85 -1.73 14.90 1.18
CA SER A 85 -1.18 14.99 2.54
C SER A 85 -0.40 13.75 3.04
N ASN A 86 -0.24 12.72 2.22
CA ASN A 86 0.58 11.55 2.52
C ASN A 86 1.99 11.75 1.95
N LYS A 87 3.00 11.51 2.79
CA LYS A 87 4.41 11.52 2.39
C LYS A 87 4.86 10.09 2.07
N PHE A 88 5.47 9.94 0.90
CA PHE A 88 6.05 8.70 0.42
C PHE A 88 7.55 8.88 0.19
N ILE A 89 8.33 7.87 0.57
CA ILE A 89 9.73 7.75 0.19
C ILE A 89 9.77 7.00 -1.12
N VAL A 90 10.27 7.63 -2.16
CA VAL A 90 10.33 7.10 -3.51
C VAL A 90 11.78 6.72 -3.80
N ILE A 91 12.02 5.46 -4.14
CA ILE A 91 13.34 4.98 -4.53
C ILE A 91 13.40 5.05 -6.05
N ARG A 92 14.14 6.01 -6.61
CA ARG A 92 14.37 6.06 -8.05
C ARG A 92 15.42 5.04 -8.43
N VAL A 93 15.12 4.31 -9.49
CA VAL A 93 15.94 3.21 -9.98
C VAL A 93 16.25 3.44 -11.44
N ASN A 94 17.42 2.99 -11.89
CA ASN A 94 17.87 3.21 -13.27
C ASN A 94 16.96 2.51 -14.29
N ASN A 95 16.48 1.31 -13.95
CA ASN A 95 15.64 0.48 -14.82
C ASN A 95 14.25 0.22 -14.21
N PRO A 96 13.34 1.22 -14.20
CA PRO A 96 12.02 1.05 -13.58
C PRO A 96 11.17 -0.03 -14.24
N GLN A 97 11.37 -0.29 -15.54
CA GLN A 97 10.61 -1.30 -16.28
C GLN A 97 10.89 -2.72 -15.78
N ASP A 98 12.14 -3.03 -15.40
CA ASP A 98 12.53 -4.33 -14.83
C ASP A 98 11.74 -4.64 -13.55
N TYR A 99 11.43 -3.61 -12.75
CA TYR A 99 10.60 -3.75 -11.55
C TYR A 99 9.13 -4.02 -11.85
N LEU A 100 8.61 -3.44 -12.93
CA LEU A 100 7.26 -3.73 -13.40
C LEU A 100 7.15 -5.16 -13.95
N ASP A 101 8.20 -5.64 -14.61
CA ASP A 101 8.25 -6.97 -15.23
C ASP A 101 8.48 -8.11 -14.23
N ARG A 102 9.24 -7.87 -13.15
CA ARG A 102 9.38 -8.83 -12.03
C ARG A 102 8.18 -8.89 -11.08
N ALA A 103 7.11 -8.15 -11.35
CA ALA A 103 5.92 -8.12 -10.50
C ALA A 103 5.31 -9.53 -10.34
N LYS A 104 5.16 -10.01 -9.10
CA LYS A 104 4.65 -11.36 -8.82
C LYS A 104 3.23 -11.61 -9.35
N ASN A 105 2.40 -10.57 -9.45
CA ASN A 105 1.02 -10.68 -9.90
C ASN A 105 0.53 -9.37 -10.54
N ARG A 106 -0.62 -9.46 -11.24
CA ARG A 106 -1.23 -8.33 -11.96
C ARG A 106 -1.59 -7.16 -11.04
N PHE A 107 -1.99 -7.42 -9.80
CA PHE A 107 -2.31 -6.37 -8.83
C PHE A 107 -1.07 -5.56 -8.43
N THR A 108 0.04 -6.26 -8.12
CA THR A 108 1.34 -5.66 -7.79
C THR A 108 1.87 -4.86 -8.98
N ARG A 109 1.82 -5.42 -10.18
CA ARG A 109 2.22 -4.71 -11.42
C ARG A 109 1.41 -3.44 -11.60
N LYS A 110 0.08 -3.51 -11.45
CA LYS A 110 -0.81 -2.35 -11.62
C LYS A 110 -0.53 -1.27 -10.58
N SER A 111 -0.30 -1.64 -9.31
CA SER A 111 0.06 -0.69 -8.27
C SER A 111 1.42 -0.04 -8.53
N MET A 112 2.43 -0.80 -8.96
CA MET A 112 3.73 -0.24 -9.33
C MET A 112 3.65 0.67 -10.56
N ALA A 113 2.81 0.34 -11.54
CA ALA A 113 2.57 1.20 -12.70
C ALA A 113 1.89 2.53 -12.29
N ILE A 114 0.99 2.48 -11.32
CA ILE A 114 0.40 3.68 -10.71
C ILE A 114 1.51 4.46 -10.00
N ASN A 115 2.32 3.84 -9.14
CA ASN A 115 3.43 4.51 -8.49
C ASN A 115 4.35 5.21 -9.50
N TYR A 116 4.69 4.51 -10.60
CA TYR A 116 5.52 5.07 -11.66
C TYR A 116 4.88 6.30 -12.31
N LYS A 117 3.58 6.23 -12.64
CA LYS A 117 2.85 7.36 -13.23
C LYS A 117 2.79 8.59 -12.31
N TRP A 118 2.66 8.39 -11.00
CA TRP A 118 2.45 9.49 -10.04
C TRP A 118 3.75 10.03 -9.43
N TYR A 119 4.77 9.17 -9.28
CA TYR A 119 6.01 9.48 -8.56
C TYR A 119 7.27 9.44 -9.44
N GLY A 120 7.16 8.93 -10.67
CA GLY A 120 8.30 8.68 -11.55
C GLY A 120 9.17 7.48 -11.14
N SER A 121 8.67 6.63 -10.23
CA SER A 121 9.31 5.35 -9.89
C SER A 121 8.24 4.31 -9.50
N PRO A 122 8.41 3.03 -9.88
CA PRO A 122 7.50 1.96 -9.45
C PRO A 122 7.57 1.68 -7.95
N ILE A 123 8.64 2.12 -7.28
CA ILE A 123 8.94 1.82 -5.88
C ILE A 123 8.64 3.04 -5.00
N ALA A 124 7.50 2.97 -4.29
CA ALA A 124 7.10 3.97 -3.32
C ALA A 124 6.81 3.31 -1.97
N ILE A 125 7.52 3.74 -0.95
CA ILE A 125 7.45 3.23 0.41
C ILE A 125 6.71 4.24 1.29
N SER A 126 5.67 3.78 1.98
CA SER A 126 5.01 4.57 3.02
C SER A 126 5.55 4.17 4.39
N ALA A 127 5.93 5.15 5.20
CA ALA A 127 6.35 4.90 6.58
C ALA A 127 5.18 4.60 7.54
N HIS A 128 3.92 4.72 7.09
CA HIS A 128 2.75 4.56 7.97
C HIS A 128 2.62 3.17 8.60
N SER A 129 3.03 2.12 7.89
CA SER A 129 2.98 0.74 8.40
C SER A 129 4.24 0.36 9.19
N LEU A 130 5.19 1.29 9.36
CA LEU A 130 6.47 1.06 10.01
C LEU A 130 6.53 1.79 11.36
N LYS A 131 7.31 1.24 12.30
CA LYS A 131 7.55 1.88 13.60
C LYS A 131 8.48 3.09 13.52
N ILE A 132 9.18 3.28 12.41
CA ILE A 132 10.14 4.37 12.18
C ILE A 132 9.42 5.59 11.59
N ARG A 133 9.79 6.79 12.04
CA ARG A 133 9.23 8.02 11.47
C ARG A 133 9.72 8.19 10.04
N HIS A 134 8.90 8.81 9.20
CA HIS A 134 9.25 9.07 7.79
C HIS A 134 10.59 9.79 7.62
N LYS A 135 10.88 10.79 8.47
CA LYS A 135 12.15 11.55 8.41
C LYS A 135 13.35 10.64 8.70
N ASP A 136 13.29 9.85 9.77
CA ASP A 136 14.38 8.98 10.19
C ASP A 136 14.63 7.87 9.15
N LEU A 137 13.56 7.34 8.54
CA LEU A 137 13.70 6.35 7.47
C LEU A 137 14.37 6.95 6.23
N TYR A 138 13.99 8.17 5.85
CA TYR A 138 14.63 8.87 4.74
C TYR A 138 16.13 9.09 5.00
N GLU A 139 16.48 9.60 6.19
CA GLU A 139 17.88 9.80 6.58
C GLU A 139 18.67 8.49 6.59
N LEU A 140 18.08 7.41 7.13
CA LEU A 140 18.69 6.09 7.14
C LEU A 140 19.01 5.59 5.72
N LEU A 141 18.06 5.71 4.80
CA LEU A 141 18.24 5.29 3.40
C LEU A 141 19.31 6.11 2.68
N VAL A 142 19.26 7.43 2.83
CA VAL A 142 20.23 8.35 2.22
C VAL A 142 21.65 8.07 2.74
N ASN A 143 21.81 7.85 4.04
CA ASN A 143 23.13 7.56 4.63
C ASN A 143 23.70 6.23 4.12
N ASN A 144 22.88 5.17 4.07
CA ASN A 144 23.32 3.87 3.55
C ASN A 144 23.73 3.95 2.07
N ILE A 145 23.03 4.74 1.24
CA ILE A 145 23.41 4.94 -0.17
C ILE A 145 24.74 5.69 -0.27
N LYS A 146 24.96 6.70 0.58
CA LYS A 146 26.24 7.43 0.61
C LYS A 146 27.39 6.51 1.01
N GLU A 147 27.22 5.72 2.06
CA GLU A 147 28.23 4.74 2.51
C GLU A 147 28.54 3.72 1.41
N TYR A 148 27.52 3.19 0.74
CA TYR A 148 27.72 2.29 -0.41
C TYR A 148 28.53 2.94 -1.53
N ARG A 149 28.27 4.21 -1.85
CA ARG A 149 29.00 4.96 -2.89
C ARG A 149 30.44 5.25 -2.49
N ILE A 150 30.71 5.52 -1.22
CA ILE A 150 32.07 5.74 -0.71
C ILE A 150 32.88 4.45 -0.79
N ASN A 151 32.33 3.32 -0.33
CA ASN A 151 33.04 2.04 -0.30
C ASN A 151 33.25 1.40 -1.68
N LYS A 152 32.61 1.92 -2.73
CA LYS A 152 32.75 1.47 -4.12
C LYS A 152 33.87 2.21 -4.88
N ASN A 153 34.25 3.40 -4.40
CA ASN A 153 35.35 4.22 -4.95
C ASN A 153 36.67 3.88 -4.25
#